data_AF-A0A9Q3I2X5-F1
#
_entry.id   AF-A0A9Q3I2X5-F1
#
_cell.length_a   1.000
_cell.length_b   1.000
_cell.length_c   1.000
_cell.angle_alpha   90.00
_cell.angle_beta   90.00
_cell.angle_gamma   90.00
#
_symmetry.space_group_name_H-M   'P 1'
#
loop_
_entity.id
_entity.type
_entity.pdbx_description
1 polymer ?
#
loop_
_entity_poly.entity_id
_entity_poly.type
_entity_poly.pdbx_seq_one_letter_code
_entity_poly.pdbx_strand_id
1 'polypeptide(L)'
;MISSKKDMYKEEFVANQLVEAQINPSLSPNMRNELIDVLYTYNNSFASDNEPLGAIKGHEVDIALDIDRQYPPVLRKPAYPASTRAREALEKHIQELIQLTVLRKVVHNAEVEVTTPVIISWHNDKSRIV
;
A
#
# COMPACT_ATOMS: atom_id res chain seq x y z
N MET A 1 12.98 -15.86 -36.35
CA MET A 1 13.87 -15.00 -35.52
C MET A 1 13.04 -13.94 -34.76
N ILE A 2 12.20 -14.34 -33.80
CA ILE A 2 11.36 -13.43 -32.98
C ILE A 2 11.75 -13.48 -31.49
N SER A 3 12.66 -14.38 -31.08
CA SER A 3 13.03 -14.62 -29.66
C SER A 3 13.77 -13.45 -28.99
N SER A 4 14.61 -12.71 -29.73
CA SER A 4 15.62 -11.83 -29.13
C SER A 4 15.07 -10.69 -28.25
N LYS A 5 13.92 -10.11 -28.57
CA LYS A 5 13.38 -9.00 -27.76
C LYS A 5 12.74 -9.46 -26.45
N LYS A 6 12.01 -10.57 -26.48
CA LYS A 6 11.31 -11.09 -25.29
C LYS A 6 12.31 -11.58 -24.24
N ASP A 7 13.38 -12.21 -24.70
CA ASP A 7 14.48 -12.67 -23.84
C ASP A 7 15.20 -11.48 -23.17
N MET A 8 15.44 -10.39 -23.92
CA MET A 8 16.05 -9.16 -23.40
C MET A 8 15.23 -8.50 -22.27
N TYR A 9 13.90 -8.40 -22.41
CA TYR A 9 13.04 -7.84 -21.36
C TYR A 9 12.94 -8.74 -20.13
N LYS A 10 13.05 -10.06 -20.30
CA LYS A 10 13.07 -11.02 -19.19
C LYS A 10 14.38 -10.91 -18.40
N GLU A 11 15.51 -10.75 -19.10
CA GLU A 11 16.81 -10.51 -18.46
C GLU A 11 16.81 -9.21 -17.65
N GLU A 12 16.25 -8.14 -18.20
CA GLU A 12 16.07 -6.86 -17.50
C GLU A 12 15.18 -7.02 -16.25
N PHE A 13 14.07 -7.77 -16.36
CA PHE A 13 13.21 -8.08 -15.21
C PHE A 13 13.96 -8.82 -14.10
N VAL A 14 14.78 -9.83 -14.45
CA VAL A 14 15.60 -10.55 -13.47
C VAL A 14 16.62 -9.63 -12.81
N ALA A 15 17.28 -8.78 -13.61
CA ALA A 15 18.33 -7.88 -13.16
C ALA A 15 17.84 -6.66 -12.36
N ASN A 16 16.56 -6.30 -12.46
CA ASN A 16 16.00 -5.14 -11.76
C ASN A 16 15.05 -5.54 -10.63
N GLN A 17 14.21 -6.55 -10.83
CA GLN A 17 13.15 -6.91 -9.86
C GLN A 17 13.45 -8.15 -9.02
N LEU A 18 14.33 -9.05 -9.48
CA LEU A 18 14.65 -10.29 -8.76
C LEU A 18 16.03 -10.29 -8.10
N VAL A 19 16.74 -9.15 -8.07
CA VAL A 19 18.10 -9.05 -7.50
C VAL A 19 18.12 -9.42 -6.02
N GLU A 20 17.16 -8.91 -5.26
CA GLU A 20 17.03 -9.16 -3.83
C GLU A 20 16.15 -10.38 -3.53
N ALA A 21 15.63 -11.05 -4.56
CA ALA A 21 14.73 -12.18 -4.39
C ALA A 21 15.49 -13.40 -3.86
N GLN A 22 15.04 -13.91 -2.72
CA GLN A 22 15.57 -15.14 -2.13
C GLN A 22 14.87 -16.36 -2.75
N ILE A 23 15.39 -16.79 -3.90
CA ILE A 23 14.94 -18.04 -4.55
C ILE A 23 15.62 -19.23 -3.89
N ASN A 24 14.86 -20.28 -3.61
CA ASN A 24 15.37 -21.51 -2.98
C ASN A 24 16.56 -22.09 -3.77
N PRO A 25 17.75 -22.26 -3.17
CA PRO A 25 18.94 -22.75 -3.85
C PRO A 25 18.87 -24.23 -4.25
N SER A 26 17.96 -25.01 -3.67
CA SER A 26 17.75 -26.42 -4.01
C SER A 26 16.99 -26.64 -5.31
N LEU A 27 16.49 -25.58 -5.96
CA LEU A 27 15.80 -25.69 -7.24
C LEU A 27 16.78 -26.07 -8.35
N SER A 28 16.39 -27.04 -9.18
CA SER A 28 17.14 -27.35 -10.40
C SER A 28 17.14 -26.15 -11.35
N PRO A 29 18.15 -26.03 -12.25
CA PRO A 29 18.20 -24.93 -13.21
C PRO A 29 16.93 -24.80 -14.06
N ASN A 30 16.32 -25.92 -14.43
CA ASN A 30 15.07 -25.94 -15.21
C ASN A 30 13.89 -25.39 -14.41
N MET A 31 13.72 -25.84 -13.16
CA MET A 31 12.65 -25.35 -12.29
C MET A 31 12.81 -23.87 -11.96
N ARG A 32 14.06 -23.41 -11.80
CA ARG A 32 14.35 -21.99 -11.60
C ARG A 32 13.94 -21.16 -12.81
N ASN A 33 14.24 -21.63 -14.02
CA ASN A 33 13.84 -20.95 -15.26
C ASN A 33 12.32 -20.91 -15.41
N GLU A 34 11.63 -22.02 -15.15
CA GLU A 34 10.17 -22.09 -15.16
C GLU A 34 9.55 -21.11 -14.14
N LEU A 35 10.11 -21.02 -12.93
CA LEU A 35 9.66 -20.05 -11.93
C LEU A 35 9.82 -18.61 -12.44
N ILE A 36 10.98 -18.27 -13.01
CA ILE A 36 11.21 -16.93 -13.57
C ILE A 36 10.26 -16.66 -14.75
N ASP A 37 9.97 -17.67 -15.58
CA ASP A 37 8.98 -17.55 -16.65
C ASP A 37 7.58 -17.21 -16.13
N VAL A 38 7.14 -17.89 -15.07
CA VAL A 38 5.84 -17.59 -14.42
C VAL A 38 5.84 -16.19 -13.83
N LEU A 39 6.88 -15.82 -13.06
CA LEU A 39 6.99 -14.50 -12.44
C LEU A 39 7.01 -13.37 -13.48
N TYR A 40 7.73 -13.56 -14.58
CA TYR A 40 7.77 -12.61 -15.68
C TYR A 40 6.42 -12.51 -16.39
N THR A 41 5.77 -13.65 -16.65
CA THR A 41 4.45 -13.70 -17.33
C THR A 41 3.38 -12.95 -16.53
N TYR A 42 3.43 -13.02 -15.20
CA TYR A 42 2.46 -12.38 -14.32
C TYR A 42 3.03 -11.18 -13.56
N ASN A 43 4.09 -10.53 -14.06
CA ASN A 43 4.78 -9.45 -13.34
C ASN A 43 3.84 -8.30 -12.90
N ASN A 44 2.87 -7.92 -13.75
CA ASN A 44 1.89 -6.87 -13.47
C ASN A 44 0.83 -7.27 -12.42
N SER A 45 0.81 -8.53 -11.99
CA SER A 45 -0.08 -9.00 -10.91
C SER A 45 0.51 -8.73 -9.52
N PHE A 46 1.79 -8.35 -9.45
CA PHE A 46 2.47 -8.03 -8.20
C PHE A 46 2.57 -6.51 -8.03
N ALA A 47 2.64 -6.07 -6.77
CA ALA A 47 3.02 -4.69 -6.48
C ALA A 47 4.47 -4.45 -6.92
N SER A 48 4.74 -3.26 -7.44
CA SER A 48 6.07 -2.82 -7.85
C SER A 48 6.40 -1.47 -7.24
N ASP A 49 7.64 -1.01 -7.34
CA ASP A 49 8.03 0.32 -6.83
C ASP A 49 7.25 1.47 -7.49
N ASN A 50 6.85 1.28 -8.76
CA ASN A 50 6.04 2.25 -9.51
C ASN A 50 4.54 2.11 -9.21
N GLU A 51 4.08 0.89 -8.91
CA GLU A 51 2.69 0.55 -8.57
C GLU A 51 2.65 -0.17 -7.21
N PRO A 52 2.88 0.56 -6.09
CA PRO A 52 3.05 -0.04 -4.77
C PRO A 52 1.76 -0.67 -4.22
N LEU A 53 0.60 -0.26 -4.74
CA LEU A 53 -0.69 -0.87 -4.45
C LEU A 53 -1.06 -1.98 -5.47
N GLY A 54 -0.18 -2.26 -6.43
CA GLY A 54 -0.45 -3.11 -7.59
C GLY A 54 -1.40 -2.46 -8.61
N ALA A 55 -1.80 -3.25 -9.61
CA ALA A 55 -2.68 -2.82 -10.69
C ALA A 55 -4.17 -2.74 -10.26
N ILE A 56 -4.46 -2.08 -9.13
CA ILE A 56 -5.82 -1.89 -8.62
C ILE A 56 -6.50 -0.77 -9.43
N LYS A 57 -7.66 -1.10 -10.02
CA LYS A 57 -8.58 -0.10 -10.56
C LYS A 57 -9.47 0.40 -9.43
N GLY A 58 -9.23 1.63 -8.98
CA GLY A 58 -10.10 2.31 -8.03
C GLY A 58 -11.53 2.40 -8.57
N HIS A 59 -12.50 2.24 -7.69
CA HIS A 59 -13.90 2.55 -7.96
C HIS A 59 -14.44 3.36 -6.78
N GLU A 60 -15.28 4.34 -7.08
CA GLU A 60 -15.94 5.13 -6.05
C GLU A 60 -17.05 4.28 -5.42
N VAL A 61 -17.19 4.39 -4.10
CA VAL A 61 -18.20 3.67 -3.32
C VAL A 61 -19.02 4.69 -2.55
N ASP A 62 -20.31 4.72 -2.82
CA ASP A 62 -21.26 5.51 -2.04
C ASP A 62 -21.61 4.77 -0.75
N ILE A 63 -21.23 5.35 0.39
CA ILE A 63 -21.55 4.81 1.72
C ILE A 63 -22.68 5.65 2.31
N ALA A 64 -23.90 5.10 2.35
CA ALA A 64 -25.03 5.73 3.01
C ALA A 64 -24.92 5.56 4.54
N LEU A 65 -25.04 6.68 5.27
CA LEU A 65 -25.06 6.67 6.73
C LEU A 65 -26.50 6.61 7.23
N ASP A 66 -26.82 5.60 8.03
CA ASP A 66 -28.06 5.57 8.79
C ASP A 66 -27.87 6.38 10.08
N ILE A 67 -28.48 7.57 10.12
CA ILE A 67 -28.39 8.52 11.22
C ILE A 67 -29.68 8.61 12.04
N ASP A 68 -30.66 7.74 11.79
CA ASP A 68 -31.98 7.79 12.43
C ASP A 68 -32.09 6.93 13.71
N ARG A 69 -32.32 7.62 14.86
CA ARG A 69 -32.81 7.18 16.20
C ARG A 69 -32.01 6.16 17.04
N GLN A 70 -32.04 6.21 18.39
CA GLN A 70 -32.42 7.30 19.31
C GLN A 70 -31.24 8.23 19.66
N TYR A 71 -30.01 7.87 19.28
CA TYR A 71 -28.79 8.61 19.57
C TYR A 71 -27.91 8.63 18.32
N PRO A 72 -27.93 9.70 17.51
CA PRO A 72 -27.07 9.77 16.33
C PRO A 72 -25.60 9.68 16.76
N PRO A 73 -24.74 9.01 15.97
CA PRO A 73 -23.33 8.88 16.30
C PRO A 73 -22.67 10.25 16.38
N VAL A 74 -21.78 10.44 17.37
CA VAL A 74 -20.97 11.67 17.47
C VAL A 74 -20.00 11.70 16.29
N LEU A 75 -20.33 12.52 15.29
CA LEU A 75 -19.57 12.60 14.05
C LEU A 75 -18.26 13.37 14.20
N ARG A 76 -18.17 14.31 15.15
CA ARG A 76 -16.97 15.13 15.36
C ARG A 76 -16.34 14.84 16.71
N LYS A 77 -15.20 14.17 16.69
CA LYS A 77 -14.36 13.92 17.86
C LYS A 77 -13.01 14.63 17.71
N PRO A 78 -12.50 15.29 18.76
CA PRO A 78 -11.16 15.86 18.73
C PRO A 78 -10.11 14.75 18.70
N ALA A 79 -8.92 15.08 18.19
CA ALA A 79 -7.77 14.16 18.27
C ALA A 79 -7.37 13.93 19.73
N TYR A 80 -6.93 12.72 20.05
CA TYR A 80 -6.32 12.44 21.35
C TYR A 80 -4.95 13.12 21.46
N PRO A 81 -4.55 13.56 22.66
CA PRO A 81 -3.18 14.00 22.90
C PRO A 81 -2.20 12.89 22.53
N ALA A 82 -1.25 13.18 21.66
CA ALA A 82 -0.22 12.24 21.24
C ALA A 82 1.13 12.60 21.88
N SER A 83 1.89 11.58 22.31
CA SER A 83 3.28 11.76 22.74
C SER A 83 4.18 12.14 21.54
N THR A 84 5.37 12.69 21.80
CA THR A 84 6.34 13.03 20.75
C THR A 84 6.63 11.84 19.83
N ARG A 85 6.92 10.67 20.43
CA ARG A 85 7.15 9.40 19.69
C ARG A 85 5.93 9.01 18.85
N ALA A 86 4.72 9.17 19.37
CA ALA A 86 3.50 8.85 18.63
C ALA A 86 3.30 9.81 17.45
N ARG A 87 3.54 11.11 17.65
CA ARG A 87 3.39 12.14 16.62
C ARG A 87 4.37 11.92 15.45
N GLU A 88 5.63 11.63 15.74
CA GLU A 88 6.65 11.37 14.71
C GLU A 88 6.31 10.13 13.88
N ALA A 89 5.87 9.07 14.54
CA ALA A 89 5.47 7.84 13.84
C ALA A 89 4.17 8.03 13.03
N LEU A 90 3.18 8.76 13.56
CA LEU A 90 1.98 9.15 12.82
C LEU A 90 2.33 9.97 11.58
N GLU A 91 3.22 10.95 11.71
CA GLU A 91 3.66 11.80 10.61
C GLU A 91 4.29 10.96 9.49
N LYS A 92 5.18 10.03 9.82
CA LYS A 92 5.76 9.10 8.85
C LYS A 92 4.69 8.33 8.07
N HIS A 93 3.78 7.65 8.78
CA HIS A 93 2.73 6.83 8.15
C HIS A 93 1.75 7.67 7.32
N ILE A 94 1.38 8.87 7.79
CA ILE A 94 0.50 9.78 7.03
C ILE A 94 1.17 10.23 5.74
N GLN A 95 2.46 10.56 5.77
CA GLN A 95 3.20 10.95 4.57
C GLN A 95 3.27 9.81 3.55
N GLU A 96 3.55 8.58 4.00
CA GLU A 96 3.53 7.39 3.14
C GLU A 96 2.16 7.21 2.48
N LEU A 97 1.06 7.32 3.26
CA LEU A 97 -0.30 7.17 2.72
C LEU A 97 -0.71 8.30 1.76
N ILE A 98 -0.18 9.51 1.92
CA ILE A 98 -0.38 10.61 0.97
C ILE A 98 0.37 10.33 -0.33
N GLN A 99 1.61 9.84 -0.26
CA GLN A 99 2.40 9.47 -1.45
C GLN A 99 1.74 8.33 -2.23
N LEU A 100 1.14 7.37 -1.51
CA LEU A 100 0.35 6.28 -2.09
C LEU A 100 -1.03 6.71 -2.59
N THR A 101 -1.39 8.00 -2.48
CA THR A 101 -2.71 8.55 -2.85
C THR A 101 -3.90 7.91 -2.12
N VAL A 102 -3.64 7.22 -1.00
CA VAL A 102 -4.68 6.63 -0.13
C VAL A 102 -5.30 7.71 0.75
N LEU A 103 -4.49 8.65 1.24
CA LEU A 103 -4.95 9.83 1.97
C LEU A 103 -4.77 11.08 1.12
N ARG A 104 -5.71 12.01 1.25
CA ARG A 104 -5.61 13.35 0.66
C ARG A 104 -5.72 14.42 1.72
N LYS A 105 -4.94 15.49 1.56
CA LYS A 105 -5.09 16.67 2.41
C LYS A 105 -6.37 17.42 2.03
N VAL A 106 -7.24 17.60 3.01
CA VAL A 106 -8.43 18.44 2.88
C VAL A 106 -8.03 19.90 3.13
N VAL A 107 -8.54 20.83 2.32
CA VAL A 107 -8.22 22.27 2.46
C VAL A 107 -8.80 22.85 3.75
N HIS A 108 -8.16 23.90 4.28
CA HIS A 108 -8.47 24.45 5.61
C HIS A 108 -9.93 24.93 5.77
N ASN A 109 -10.58 25.31 4.67
CA ASN A 109 -11.97 25.79 4.66
C ASN A 109 -12.98 24.76 4.13
N ALA A 110 -12.54 23.52 3.85
CA ALA A 110 -13.50 22.49 3.46
C ALA A 110 -14.34 22.09 4.67
N GLU A 111 -15.63 21.91 4.43
CA GLU A 111 -16.51 21.37 5.45
C GLU A 111 -16.19 19.89 5.65
N VAL A 112 -15.72 19.55 6.86
CA VAL A 112 -15.51 18.17 7.29
C VAL A 112 -16.61 17.82 8.27
N GLU A 113 -17.57 17.02 7.82
CA GLU A 113 -18.73 16.62 8.62
C GLU A 113 -18.34 15.62 9.71
N VAL A 114 -17.37 14.74 9.42
CA VAL A 114 -16.95 13.63 10.29
C VAL A 114 -15.47 13.72 10.64
N THR A 115 -15.15 13.69 11.94
CA THR A 115 -13.77 13.56 12.46
C THR A 115 -13.70 12.45 13.51
N THR A 116 -12.75 11.54 13.33
CA THR A 116 -12.44 10.47 14.27
C THR A 116 -11.00 10.60 14.74
N PRO A 117 -10.72 10.38 16.04
CA PRO A 117 -9.35 10.39 16.52
C PRO A 117 -8.58 9.22 15.90
N VAL A 118 -7.33 9.48 15.54
CA VAL A 118 -6.39 8.48 15.06
C VAL A 118 -5.52 8.03 16.23
N ILE A 119 -5.24 6.73 16.31
CA ILE A 119 -4.42 6.11 17.34
C ILE A 119 -3.20 5.46 16.69
N ILE A 120 -2.13 5.29 17.46
CA ILE A 120 -0.98 4.50 17.03
C ILE A 120 -0.79 3.29 17.95
N SER A 121 -0.62 2.12 17.35
CA SER A 121 -0.36 0.87 18.06
C SER A 121 1.06 0.39 17.76
N TRP A 122 1.71 -0.24 18.74
CA TRP A 122 3.09 -0.73 18.64
C TRP A 122 3.15 -2.24 18.84
N HIS A 123 3.95 -2.92 18.02
CA HIS A 123 4.25 -4.33 18.15
C HIS A 123 5.65 -4.63 17.59
N ASN A 124 6.53 -5.25 18.39
CA ASN A 124 7.93 -5.54 18.04
C ASN A 124 8.66 -4.32 17.44
N ASP A 125 8.55 -3.17 18.12
CA ASP A 125 9.09 -1.86 17.71
C ASP A 125 8.58 -1.29 16.38
N LYS A 126 7.62 -1.97 15.73
CA LYS A 126 6.91 -1.46 14.55
C LYS A 126 5.62 -0.79 15.00
N SER A 127 5.31 0.36 14.39
CA SER A 127 4.08 1.10 14.64
C SER A 127 3.08 0.94 13.50
N ARG A 128 1.78 1.09 13.81
CA ARG A 128 0.69 1.13 12.83
C ARG A 128 -0.36 2.16 13.25
N ILE A 129 -0.94 2.83 12.25
CA ILE A 129 -2.11 3.69 12.42
C ILE A 129 -3.36 2.83 12.66
N VAL A 130 -4.21 3.26 13.57
CA VAL A 130 -5.53 2.68 13.87
C VAL A 130 -6.59 3.77 13.92
#